data_AF-A0A960S445-F1
#
_entry.id   AF-A0A960S445-F1
#
_cell.length_a   1.000
_cell.length_b   1.000
_cell.length_c   1.000
_cell.angle_alpha   90.00
_cell.angle_beta   90.00
_cell.angle_gamma   90.00
#
_symmetry.space_group_name_H-M   'P 1'
#
loop_
_entity.id
_entity.type
_entity.pdbx_description
1 polymer ?
#
loop_
_entity_poly.entity_id
_entity_poly.type
_entity_poly.pdbx_seq_one_letter_code
_entity_poly.pdbx_strand_id
1 'polypeptide(L)'
;VFSEETSCLDVLDEMNRFHFLIALQAQEKNGKSPFGGYQDIIRAALNELNNDLKSHGRDSLEHYLTPAARITLNIIRNIPSSYINQIVNNLTAIGVPREYHEIFKTPIMQIYYIGIDDLRKGIDALWKESLYPQLELLTAKRPFNPEGEQLATFEELETLTSPNSIHWNMIKDIISPVSKFSGGRWTRLAGADLQLSREMYDSINQVAKISRLFWDSQGNPQPLYLNVQSLPFEAKEHVYPAPIVSYLVTGDETFHNFNQSPQWHPIKIEWWRVNNSTVVMELTNKNDSRSYRDEKVSHSLWSFFELLNKAKRFENNGYCWELSNEFGEDISKVSLRFSEDPWSFFHVTGLGGE
;
A
#
# COMPACT_ATOMS: atom_id res chain seq x y z
N VAL A 1 -47.91 52.04 19.37
CA VAL A 1 -47.32 50.69 19.43
C VAL A 1 -47.80 49.92 18.20
N PHE A 2 -47.38 50.38 17.02
CA PHE A 2 -47.47 49.64 15.76
C PHE A 2 -46.10 49.83 15.15
N SER A 3 -45.16 48.94 15.50
CA SER A 3 -43.75 49.06 15.13
C SER A 3 -43.20 47.76 14.57
N GLU A 4 -44.03 46.94 13.94
CA GLU A 4 -43.57 45.77 13.20
C GLU A 4 -44.32 45.69 11.86
N GLU A 5 -43.93 46.57 10.93
CA GLU A 5 -44.23 46.43 9.48
C GLU A 5 -43.53 45.22 8.84
N THR A 6 -42.77 44.45 9.60
CA THR A 6 -41.83 43.44 9.11
C THR A 6 -42.46 42.06 8.89
N SER A 7 -43.45 41.64 9.69
CA SER A 7 -43.98 40.28 9.63
C SER A 7 -44.67 39.90 8.31
N CYS A 8 -45.37 40.82 7.64
CA CYS A 8 -46.08 40.52 6.39
C CYS A 8 -45.16 40.58 5.16
N LEU A 9 -44.10 41.40 5.22
CA LEU A 9 -43.09 41.48 4.16
C LEU A 9 -42.18 40.25 4.19
N ASP A 10 -41.85 39.74 5.37
CA ASP A 10 -41.09 38.48 5.53
C ASP A 10 -41.82 37.29 4.87
N VAL A 11 -43.15 37.23 4.97
CA VAL A 11 -43.98 36.21 4.31
C VAL A 11 -43.99 36.36 2.78
N LEU A 12 -43.99 37.60 2.27
CA LEU A 12 -43.92 37.86 0.82
C LEU A 12 -42.53 37.52 0.25
N ASP A 13 -41.47 37.79 1.01
CA ASP A 13 -40.11 37.35 0.67
C ASP A 13 -40.00 35.82 0.69
N GLU A 14 -40.62 35.14 1.65
CA GLU A 14 -40.72 33.66 1.65
C GLU A 14 -41.50 33.12 0.46
N MET A 15 -42.59 33.79 0.03
CA MET A 15 -43.34 33.39 -1.17
C MET A 15 -42.53 33.58 -2.46
N ASN A 16 -41.72 34.65 -2.55
CA ASN A 16 -40.81 34.85 -3.67
C ASN A 16 -39.78 33.74 -3.80
N ARG A 17 -39.37 33.11 -2.68
CA ARG A 17 -38.43 31.97 -2.72
C ARG A 17 -39.00 30.75 -3.46
N PHE A 18 -40.32 30.60 -3.57
CA PHE A 18 -40.97 29.51 -4.32
C PHE A 18 -41.36 29.87 -5.77
N HIS A 19 -41.07 31.09 -6.24
CA HIS A 19 -41.44 31.53 -7.59
C HIS A 19 -40.82 30.63 -8.68
N PHE A 20 -39.67 30.02 -8.42
CA PHE A 20 -39.06 29.06 -9.34
C PHE A 20 -39.97 27.87 -9.64
N LEU A 21 -40.83 27.43 -8.70
CA LEU A 21 -41.80 26.35 -8.95
C LEU A 21 -42.87 26.76 -9.96
N ILE A 22 -43.32 28.02 -9.92
CA ILE A 22 -44.26 28.58 -10.89
C ILE A 22 -43.60 28.66 -12.27
N ALA A 23 -42.34 29.13 -12.32
CA ALA A 23 -41.56 29.19 -13.55
C ALA A 23 -41.32 27.78 -14.15
N LEU A 24 -41.06 26.78 -13.32
CA LEU A 24 -40.90 25.38 -13.72
C LEU A 24 -42.22 24.78 -14.23
N GLN A 25 -43.34 25.03 -13.54
CA GLN A 25 -44.66 24.59 -14.02
C GLN A 25 -45.00 25.22 -15.38
N ALA A 26 -44.63 26.48 -15.61
CA ALA A 26 -44.82 27.12 -16.91
C ALA A 26 -43.95 26.53 -18.04
N GLN A 27 -42.88 25.79 -17.71
CA GLN A 27 -42.03 25.08 -18.67
C GLN A 27 -42.59 23.70 -19.09
N GLU A 28 -43.72 23.28 -18.52
CA GLU A 28 -44.37 22.02 -18.87
C GLU A 28 -44.78 22.02 -20.36
N LYS A 29 -44.10 21.24 -21.18
CA LYS A 29 -44.37 21.10 -22.62
C LYS A 29 -44.88 19.70 -22.91
N ASN A 30 -46.01 19.61 -23.64
CA ASN A 30 -46.62 18.34 -24.06
C ASN A 30 -46.91 17.36 -22.89
N GLY A 31 -47.28 17.88 -21.71
CA GLY A 31 -47.60 17.06 -20.53
C GLY A 31 -46.39 16.37 -19.87
N LYS A 32 -45.15 16.77 -20.20
CA LYS A 32 -43.94 16.26 -19.55
C LYS A 32 -43.54 17.19 -18.42
N SER A 33 -43.55 16.65 -17.20
CA SER A 33 -43.09 17.34 -16.01
C SER A 33 -41.64 17.82 -16.17
N PRO A 34 -41.29 19.05 -15.75
CA PRO A 34 -39.90 19.52 -15.73
C PRO A 34 -38.99 18.66 -14.84
N PHE A 35 -39.57 17.90 -13.90
CA PHE A 35 -38.87 16.96 -13.03
C PHE A 35 -38.74 15.54 -13.62
N GLY A 36 -39.05 15.32 -14.89
CA GLY A 36 -38.94 14.00 -15.53
C GLY A 36 -37.56 13.37 -15.36
N GLY A 37 -36.48 14.14 -15.53
CA GLY A 37 -35.12 13.65 -15.32
C GLY A 37 -34.84 13.21 -13.88
N TYR A 38 -35.31 13.97 -12.89
CA TYR A 38 -35.25 13.58 -11.48
C TYR A 38 -36.01 12.27 -11.23
N GLN A 39 -37.23 12.14 -11.77
CA GLN A 39 -38.04 10.91 -11.63
C GLN A 39 -37.34 9.70 -12.26
N ASP A 40 -36.70 9.88 -13.41
CA ASP A 40 -35.95 8.82 -14.09
C ASP A 40 -34.73 8.38 -13.28
N ILE A 41 -34.02 9.32 -12.64
CA ILE A 41 -32.91 9.03 -11.73
C ILE A 41 -33.38 8.21 -10.51
N ILE A 42 -34.48 8.62 -9.87
CA ILE A 42 -35.05 7.88 -8.73
C ILE A 42 -35.50 6.49 -9.16
N ARG A 43 -36.14 6.36 -10.34
CA ARG A 43 -36.56 5.07 -10.89
C ARG A 43 -35.35 4.17 -11.18
N ALA A 44 -34.25 4.72 -11.69
CA ALA A 44 -33.01 3.98 -11.90
C ALA A 44 -32.41 3.46 -10.59
N ALA A 45 -32.34 4.31 -9.55
CA ALA A 45 -31.86 3.90 -8.23
C ALA A 45 -32.71 2.79 -7.61
N LEU A 46 -34.04 2.88 -7.71
CA LEU A 46 -34.96 1.84 -7.24
C LEU A 46 -34.78 0.52 -8.02
N ASN A 47 -34.58 0.60 -9.34
CA ASN A 47 -34.32 -0.58 -10.15
C ASN A 47 -32.99 -1.25 -9.77
N GLU A 48 -31.94 -0.47 -9.50
CA GLU A 48 -30.66 -1.01 -9.03
C GLU A 48 -30.81 -1.70 -7.67
N LEU A 49 -31.56 -1.11 -6.74
CA LEU A 49 -31.83 -1.71 -5.43
C LEU A 49 -32.52 -3.08 -5.51
N ASN A 50 -33.42 -3.24 -6.48
CA ASN A 50 -34.17 -4.48 -6.68
C ASN A 50 -33.39 -5.55 -7.44
N ASN A 51 -32.31 -5.16 -8.14
CA ASN A 51 -31.53 -6.06 -8.98
C ASN A 51 -30.27 -6.53 -8.25
N ASP A 52 -30.29 -7.80 -7.86
CA ASP A 52 -29.13 -8.47 -7.28
C ASP A 52 -28.17 -8.89 -8.41
N LEU A 53 -27.26 -7.98 -8.79
CA LEU A 53 -26.24 -8.25 -9.81
C LEU A 53 -25.20 -9.23 -9.27
N LYS A 54 -25.51 -10.54 -9.33
CA LYS A 54 -24.58 -11.63 -9.01
C LYS A 54 -23.79 -12.05 -10.26
N SER A 55 -22.81 -11.27 -10.69
CA SER A 55 -21.87 -11.74 -11.72
C SER A 55 -20.51 -11.05 -11.70
N HIS A 56 -19.97 -10.77 -10.52
CA HIS A 56 -18.59 -10.33 -10.38
C HIS A 56 -17.73 -11.47 -9.80
N GLY A 57 -16.50 -11.60 -10.28
CA GLY A 57 -15.53 -12.55 -9.76
C GLY A 57 -15.27 -12.29 -8.27
N ARG A 58 -14.80 -13.30 -7.53
CA ARG A 58 -14.52 -13.17 -6.10
C ARG A 58 -13.46 -12.11 -5.77
N ASP A 59 -12.65 -11.70 -6.76
CA ASP A 59 -11.61 -10.69 -6.60
C ASP A 59 -12.09 -9.28 -7.00
N SER A 60 -13.38 -8.99 -6.81
CA SER A 60 -13.97 -7.68 -7.07
C SER A 60 -14.80 -7.26 -5.87
N LEU A 61 -14.64 -6.01 -5.46
CA LEU A 61 -15.38 -5.45 -4.33
C LEU A 61 -16.89 -5.58 -4.55
N GLU A 62 -17.35 -5.38 -5.78
CA GLU A 62 -18.75 -5.46 -6.19
C GLU A 62 -19.40 -6.81 -5.88
N HIS A 63 -18.63 -7.90 -5.81
CA HIS A 63 -19.11 -9.23 -5.38
C HIS A 63 -19.61 -9.24 -3.93
N TYR A 64 -19.02 -8.41 -3.07
CA TYR A 64 -19.30 -8.35 -1.63
C TYR A 64 -20.32 -7.28 -1.26
N LEU A 65 -20.78 -6.47 -2.23
CA LEU A 65 -21.63 -5.32 -1.97
C LEU A 65 -23.08 -5.59 -2.31
N THR A 66 -23.97 -5.25 -1.37
CA THR A 66 -25.40 -5.08 -1.65
C THR A 66 -25.60 -3.92 -2.64
N PRO A 67 -26.73 -3.86 -3.35
CA PRO A 67 -27.06 -2.70 -4.18
C PRO A 67 -26.97 -1.36 -3.43
N ALA A 68 -27.47 -1.31 -2.19
CA ALA A 68 -27.39 -0.10 -1.36
C ALA A 68 -25.93 0.29 -1.05
N ALA A 69 -25.07 -0.69 -0.77
CA ALA A 69 -23.64 -0.48 -0.55
C ALA A 69 -22.91 0.03 -1.81
N ARG A 70 -23.26 -0.47 -3.00
CA ARG A 70 -22.69 0.04 -4.28
C ARG A 70 -23.06 1.49 -4.53
N ILE A 71 -24.33 1.84 -4.34
CA ILE A 71 -24.80 3.23 -4.45
C ILE A 71 -24.04 4.12 -3.46
N THR A 72 -23.90 3.66 -2.22
CA THR A 72 -23.19 4.38 -1.16
C THR A 72 -21.71 4.59 -1.51
N LEU A 73 -21.03 3.55 -2.00
CA LEU A 73 -19.64 3.63 -2.43
C LEU A 73 -19.45 4.66 -3.54
N ASN A 74 -20.36 4.71 -4.52
CA ASN A 74 -20.32 5.71 -5.60
C ASN A 74 -20.48 7.14 -5.08
N ILE A 75 -21.34 7.34 -4.08
CA ILE A 75 -21.51 8.64 -3.41
C ILE A 75 -20.23 9.02 -2.65
N ILE A 76 -19.66 8.10 -1.86
CA ILE A 76 -18.42 8.32 -1.09
C ILE A 76 -17.24 8.65 -2.01
N ARG A 77 -17.09 7.93 -3.14
CA ARG A 77 -16.06 8.20 -4.15
C ARG A 77 -16.29 9.50 -4.91
N ASN A 78 -17.42 10.17 -4.70
CA ASN A 78 -17.83 11.38 -5.40
C ASN A 78 -17.73 11.24 -6.94
N ILE A 79 -18.11 10.08 -7.48
CA ILE A 79 -18.05 9.88 -8.93
C ILE A 79 -19.15 10.71 -9.63
N PRO A 80 -18.90 11.24 -10.85
CA PRO A 80 -19.89 12.06 -11.56
C PRO A 80 -21.22 11.33 -11.82
N SER A 81 -21.18 10.01 -11.97
CA SER A 81 -22.33 9.15 -12.17
C SER A 81 -23.06 8.76 -10.88
N SER A 82 -22.66 9.25 -9.69
CA SER A 82 -23.40 9.00 -8.46
C SER A 82 -24.80 9.61 -8.55
N TYR A 83 -25.82 8.95 -7.99
CA TYR A 83 -27.20 9.45 -8.07
C TYR A 83 -27.35 10.85 -7.46
N ILE A 84 -26.59 11.17 -6.41
CA ILE A 84 -26.55 12.53 -5.83
C ILE A 84 -26.06 13.55 -6.86
N ASN A 85 -24.95 13.26 -7.54
CA ASN A 85 -24.39 14.18 -8.56
C ASN A 85 -25.32 14.31 -9.77
N GLN A 86 -25.95 13.21 -10.20
CA GLN A 86 -26.97 13.25 -11.26
C GLN A 86 -28.17 14.12 -10.87
N ILE A 87 -28.67 14.02 -9.63
CA ILE A 87 -29.75 14.86 -9.12
C ILE A 87 -29.34 16.33 -9.15
N VAL A 88 -28.18 16.68 -8.57
CA VAL A 88 -27.69 18.07 -8.53
C VAL A 88 -27.55 18.65 -9.93
N ASN A 89 -26.97 17.89 -10.87
CA ASN A 89 -26.81 18.31 -12.26
C ASN A 89 -28.15 18.50 -12.96
N ASN A 90 -29.11 17.60 -12.75
CA ASN A 90 -30.44 17.68 -13.32
C ASN A 90 -31.21 18.92 -12.79
N LEU A 91 -31.23 19.12 -11.48
CA LEU A 91 -31.87 20.25 -10.83
C LEU A 91 -31.28 21.60 -11.27
N THR A 92 -29.95 21.66 -11.39
CA THR A 92 -29.26 22.84 -11.92
C THR A 92 -29.67 23.12 -13.36
N ALA A 93 -29.77 22.09 -14.21
CA ALA A 93 -30.13 22.23 -15.62
C ALA A 93 -31.57 22.77 -15.82
N ILE A 94 -32.50 22.42 -14.94
CA ILE A 94 -33.88 22.93 -14.99
C ILE A 94 -34.06 24.25 -14.24
N GLY A 95 -33.01 24.76 -13.58
CA GLY A 95 -33.03 26.07 -12.90
C GLY A 95 -33.61 26.04 -11.48
N VAL A 96 -33.61 24.88 -10.80
CA VAL A 96 -33.95 24.81 -9.37
C VAL A 96 -32.83 25.48 -8.55
N PRO A 97 -33.13 26.45 -7.67
CA PRO A 97 -32.12 27.10 -6.84
C PRO A 97 -31.43 26.11 -5.90
N ARG A 98 -30.13 26.31 -5.66
CA ARG A 98 -29.27 25.38 -4.88
C ARG A 98 -29.76 25.12 -3.47
N GLU A 99 -30.34 26.13 -2.81
CA GLU A 99 -30.90 26.02 -1.46
C GLU A 99 -32.01 24.95 -1.34
N TYR A 100 -32.66 24.59 -2.45
CA TYR A 100 -33.69 23.56 -2.48
C TYR A 100 -33.18 22.16 -2.81
N HIS A 101 -31.92 22.01 -3.24
CA HIS A 101 -31.39 20.72 -3.72
C HIS A 101 -31.39 19.65 -2.63
N GLU A 102 -31.25 20.02 -1.35
CA GLU A 102 -31.24 19.08 -0.23
C GLU A 102 -32.50 18.21 -0.17
N ILE A 103 -33.68 18.81 -0.39
CA ILE A 103 -34.96 18.10 -0.33
C ILE A 103 -34.99 16.95 -1.34
N PHE A 104 -34.51 17.20 -2.56
CA PHE A 104 -34.46 16.22 -3.65
C PHE A 104 -33.38 15.15 -3.45
N LYS A 105 -32.33 15.43 -2.68
CA LYS A 105 -31.31 14.43 -2.34
C LYS A 105 -31.80 13.43 -1.29
N THR A 106 -32.78 13.81 -0.46
CA THR A 106 -33.26 13.04 0.70
C THR A 106 -33.51 11.55 0.40
N PRO A 107 -34.22 11.16 -0.68
CA PRO A 107 -34.48 9.74 -0.93
C PRO A 107 -33.20 8.91 -1.15
N ILE A 108 -32.24 9.48 -1.88
CA ILE A 108 -30.93 8.82 -2.10
C ILE A 108 -30.10 8.83 -0.82
N MET A 109 -30.19 9.87 0.00
CA MET A 109 -29.52 9.90 1.30
C MET A 109 -30.04 8.83 2.27
N GLN A 110 -31.31 8.44 2.20
CA GLN A 110 -31.80 7.30 2.97
C GLN A 110 -31.14 5.98 2.55
N ILE A 111 -30.97 5.78 1.23
CA ILE A 111 -30.25 4.62 0.69
C ILE A 111 -28.79 4.64 1.16
N TYR A 112 -28.16 5.82 1.13
CA TYR A 112 -26.79 6.02 1.61
C TYR A 112 -26.63 5.59 3.07
N TYR A 113 -27.48 6.07 3.98
CA TYR A 113 -27.36 5.73 5.41
C TYR A 113 -27.55 4.24 5.69
N ILE A 114 -28.46 3.58 4.96
CA ILE A 114 -28.62 2.11 5.04
C ILE A 114 -27.38 1.42 4.48
N GLY A 115 -26.88 1.88 3.34
CA GLY A 115 -25.77 1.26 2.63
C GLY A 115 -24.41 1.43 3.28
N ILE A 116 -24.21 2.38 4.22
CA ILE A 116 -22.95 2.53 4.96
C ILE A 116 -22.59 1.25 5.74
N ASP A 117 -23.55 0.68 6.47
CA ASP A 117 -23.31 -0.52 7.28
C ASP A 117 -23.06 -1.75 6.42
N ASP A 118 -23.81 -1.88 5.31
CA ASP A 118 -23.60 -2.95 4.33
C ASP A 118 -22.26 -2.82 3.61
N LEU A 119 -21.86 -1.59 3.26
CA LEU A 119 -20.57 -1.30 2.65
C LEU A 119 -19.42 -1.67 3.57
N ARG A 120 -19.50 -1.32 4.86
CA ARG A 120 -18.51 -1.72 5.86
C ARG A 120 -18.40 -3.25 5.92
N LYS A 121 -19.53 -3.96 6.03
CA LYS A 121 -19.54 -5.43 6.09
C LYS A 121 -18.94 -6.06 4.83
N GLY A 122 -19.27 -5.53 3.65
CA GLY A 122 -18.74 -6.02 2.38
C GLY A 122 -17.22 -5.79 2.25
N ILE A 123 -16.74 -4.62 2.66
CA ILE A 123 -15.29 -4.33 2.72
C ILE A 123 -14.58 -5.25 3.71
N ASP A 124 -15.15 -5.45 4.91
CA ASP A 124 -14.59 -6.34 5.92
C ASP A 124 -14.53 -7.80 5.43
N ALA A 125 -15.57 -8.26 4.72
CA ALA A 125 -15.62 -9.60 4.14
C ALA A 125 -14.58 -9.78 3.04
N LEU A 126 -14.51 -8.86 2.07
CA LEU A 126 -13.47 -8.83 1.03
C LEU A 126 -12.07 -8.87 1.65
N TRP A 127 -11.84 -8.05 2.68
CA TRP A 127 -10.55 -7.96 3.33
C TRP A 127 -10.16 -9.28 4.00
N LYS A 128 -11.05 -9.86 4.80
CA LYS A 128 -10.78 -11.09 5.55
C LYS A 128 -10.71 -12.33 4.67
N GLU A 129 -11.50 -12.39 3.61
CA GLU A 129 -11.64 -13.59 2.79
C GLU A 129 -10.69 -13.62 1.58
N SER A 130 -10.27 -12.45 1.07
CA SER A 130 -9.44 -12.37 -0.14
C SER A 130 -8.10 -11.71 0.10
N LEU A 131 -8.06 -10.46 0.58
CA LEU A 131 -6.82 -9.67 0.62
C LEU A 131 -5.88 -10.08 1.76
N TYR A 132 -6.40 -10.18 2.99
CA TYR A 132 -5.60 -10.43 4.18
C TYR A 132 -4.87 -11.78 4.16
N PRO A 133 -5.50 -12.92 3.75
CA PRO A 133 -4.79 -14.20 3.67
C PRO A 133 -3.60 -14.17 2.72
N GLN A 134 -3.70 -13.44 1.60
CA GLN A 134 -2.58 -13.30 0.65
C GLN A 134 -1.42 -12.49 1.25
N LEU A 135 -1.74 -11.42 1.99
CA LEU A 135 -0.74 -10.63 2.72
C LEU A 135 -0.06 -11.42 3.83
N GLU A 136 -0.83 -12.20 4.59
CA GLU A 136 -0.31 -13.09 5.63
C GLU A 136 0.67 -14.11 5.02
N LEU A 137 0.30 -14.76 3.91
CA LEU A 137 1.18 -15.69 3.20
C LEU A 137 2.46 -15.03 2.70
N LEU A 138 2.38 -13.84 2.10
CA LEU A 138 3.56 -13.10 1.64
C LEU A 138 4.49 -12.77 2.81
N THR A 139 3.94 -12.30 3.93
CA THR A 139 4.71 -11.82 5.08
C THR A 139 5.29 -12.95 5.93
N ALA A 140 4.76 -14.17 5.81
CA ALA A 140 5.33 -15.38 6.40
C ALA A 140 6.60 -15.88 5.70
N LYS A 141 6.92 -15.39 4.49
CA LYS A 141 8.07 -15.81 3.68
C LYS A 141 9.29 -14.93 3.90
N ARG A 142 10.48 -15.47 3.61
CA ARG A 142 11.71 -14.67 3.47
C ARG A 142 11.58 -13.74 2.26
N PRO A 143 12.09 -12.49 2.33
CA PRO A 143 12.82 -11.89 3.45
C PRO A 143 11.94 -11.21 4.52
N PHE A 144 10.61 -11.20 4.38
CA PHE A 144 9.70 -10.54 5.32
C PHE A 144 9.70 -11.18 6.71
N ASN A 145 9.82 -12.50 6.74
CA ASN A 145 10.09 -13.29 7.92
C ASN A 145 11.44 -14.01 7.74
N PRO A 146 12.49 -13.66 8.51
CA PRO A 146 13.81 -14.31 8.42
C PRO A 146 13.76 -15.83 8.65
N GLU A 147 12.82 -16.30 9.48
CA GLU A 147 12.60 -17.71 9.79
C GLU A 147 11.67 -18.41 8.77
N GLY A 148 11.21 -17.70 7.75
CA GLY A 148 10.33 -18.25 6.72
C GLY A 148 11.01 -19.33 5.89
N GLU A 149 10.36 -20.48 5.72
CA GLU A 149 10.92 -21.58 4.92
C GLU A 149 11.03 -21.22 3.44
N GLN A 150 10.01 -20.54 2.92
CA GLN A 150 9.90 -20.16 1.51
C GLN A 150 10.38 -18.73 1.25
N LEU A 151 10.79 -18.49 0.01
CA LEU A 151 11.11 -17.16 -0.51
C LEU A 151 9.88 -16.53 -1.17
N ALA A 152 9.64 -15.26 -0.93
CA ALA A 152 8.66 -14.46 -1.66
C ALA A 152 9.06 -14.38 -3.13
N THR A 153 8.13 -14.60 -4.05
CA THR A 153 8.41 -14.47 -5.48
C THR A 153 8.21 -13.04 -5.96
N PHE A 154 8.75 -12.72 -7.13
CA PHE A 154 8.49 -11.44 -7.79
C PHE A 154 6.99 -11.25 -8.06
N GLU A 155 6.32 -12.28 -8.58
CA GLU A 155 4.90 -12.27 -8.93
C GLU A 155 4.00 -12.02 -7.71
N GLU A 156 4.33 -12.62 -6.56
CA GLU A 156 3.60 -12.39 -5.30
C GLU A 156 3.70 -10.93 -4.85
N LEU A 157 4.89 -10.33 -4.94
CA LEU A 157 5.09 -8.93 -4.61
C LEU A 157 4.42 -7.99 -5.61
N GLU A 158 4.54 -8.28 -6.90
CA GLU A 158 3.94 -7.48 -7.96
C GLU A 158 2.43 -7.46 -7.80
N THR A 159 1.82 -8.63 -7.61
CA THR A 159 0.37 -8.79 -7.50
C THR A 159 -0.21 -8.04 -6.31
N LEU A 160 0.46 -8.03 -5.16
CA LEU A 160 -0.07 -7.48 -3.91
C LEU A 160 0.37 -6.05 -3.61
N THR A 161 1.55 -5.65 -4.08
CA THR A 161 2.22 -4.42 -3.59
C THR A 161 2.62 -3.46 -4.69
N SER A 162 2.60 -3.87 -5.97
CA SER A 162 2.89 -2.96 -7.07
C SER A 162 1.85 -1.85 -7.15
N PRO A 163 2.28 -0.57 -7.33
CA PRO A 163 1.42 0.57 -7.58
C PRO A 163 0.37 0.38 -8.68
N ASN A 164 0.63 -0.51 -9.64
CA ASN A 164 -0.21 -0.78 -10.80
C ASN A 164 -1.06 -2.05 -10.66
N SER A 165 -0.94 -2.78 -9.55
CA SER A 165 -1.65 -4.05 -9.39
C SER A 165 -3.15 -3.84 -9.16
N ILE A 166 -3.96 -4.81 -9.60
CA ILE A 166 -5.41 -4.79 -9.40
C ILE A 166 -5.75 -4.74 -7.91
N HIS A 167 -5.06 -5.52 -7.07
CA HIS A 167 -5.26 -5.52 -5.63
C HIS A 167 -4.93 -4.16 -4.99
N TRP A 168 -3.82 -3.53 -5.39
CA TRP A 168 -3.45 -2.24 -4.83
C TRP A 168 -4.40 -1.12 -5.25
N ASN A 169 -4.87 -1.15 -6.51
CA ASN A 169 -5.91 -0.22 -6.98
C ASN A 169 -7.22 -0.42 -6.22
N MET A 170 -7.62 -1.67 -5.97
CA MET A 170 -8.79 -1.97 -5.14
C MET A 170 -8.64 -1.44 -3.71
N ILE A 171 -7.48 -1.62 -3.08
CA ILE A 171 -7.17 -1.05 -1.75
C ILE A 171 -7.31 0.47 -1.78
N LYS A 172 -6.72 1.14 -2.79
CA LYS A 172 -6.83 2.60 -2.96
C LYS A 172 -8.27 3.05 -3.14
N ASP A 173 -9.06 2.34 -3.94
CA ASP A 173 -10.45 2.68 -4.23
C ASP A 173 -11.37 2.55 -3.01
N ILE A 174 -10.95 1.76 -2.01
CA ILE A 174 -11.63 1.63 -0.72
C ILE A 174 -11.15 2.71 0.26
N ILE A 175 -9.83 2.87 0.41
CA ILE A 175 -9.26 3.69 1.50
C ILE A 175 -9.23 5.19 1.19
N SER A 176 -8.98 5.58 -0.07
CA SER A 176 -8.75 6.98 -0.45
C SER A 176 -9.93 7.92 -0.13
N PRO A 177 -11.20 7.52 -0.32
CA PRO A 177 -12.32 8.42 -0.02
C PRO A 177 -12.54 8.70 1.47
N VAL A 178 -12.05 7.81 2.35
CA VAL A 178 -12.35 7.84 3.79
C VAL A 178 -11.13 8.09 4.66
N SER A 179 -9.98 8.34 4.01
CA SER A 179 -8.68 8.44 4.66
C SER A 179 -7.83 9.54 4.04
N LYS A 180 -6.85 10.00 4.81
CA LYS A 180 -5.79 10.89 4.37
C LYS A 180 -4.45 10.15 4.41
N PHE A 181 -3.69 10.25 3.33
CA PHE A 181 -2.30 9.82 3.31
C PHE A 181 -1.38 10.95 3.80
N SER A 182 -0.66 10.72 4.89
CA SER A 182 0.28 11.70 5.46
C SER A 182 1.42 10.98 6.18
N GLY A 183 2.64 11.52 6.10
CA GLY A 183 3.81 10.90 6.74
C GLY A 183 4.09 9.48 6.26
N GLY A 184 3.66 9.12 5.05
CA GLY A 184 3.83 7.78 4.51
C GLY A 184 2.84 6.74 5.02
N ARG A 185 1.77 7.16 5.71
CA ARG A 185 0.72 6.30 6.24
C ARG A 185 -0.67 6.82 5.90
N TRP A 186 -1.59 5.90 5.71
CA TRP A 186 -3.02 6.17 5.66
C TRP A 186 -3.56 6.30 7.09
N THR A 187 -4.32 7.36 7.30
CA THR A 187 -4.99 7.68 8.56
C THR A 187 -6.43 8.03 8.27
N ARG A 188 -7.32 7.73 9.22
CA ARG A 188 -8.74 8.02 9.09
C ARG A 188 -8.98 9.52 8.86
N LEU A 189 -9.91 9.84 7.94
CA LEU A 189 -10.41 11.20 7.77
C LEU A 189 -11.41 11.54 8.90
N ALA A 190 -11.19 12.66 9.58
CA ALA A 190 -12.12 13.14 10.60
C ALA A 190 -13.48 13.46 9.97
N GLY A 191 -14.57 12.99 10.58
CA GLY A 191 -15.92 13.19 10.08
C GLY A 191 -16.35 12.29 8.92
N ALA A 192 -15.52 11.33 8.49
CA ALA A 192 -15.97 10.33 7.52
C ALA A 192 -17.01 9.38 8.15
N ASP A 193 -18.13 9.18 7.44
CA ASP A 193 -19.23 8.31 7.85
C ASP A 193 -18.81 6.83 7.84
N LEU A 194 -18.11 6.39 6.79
CA LEU A 194 -17.57 5.04 6.71
C LEU A 194 -16.29 4.93 7.53
N GLN A 195 -16.28 3.98 8.47
CA GLN A 195 -15.16 3.72 9.37
C GLN A 195 -14.59 2.33 9.09
N LEU A 196 -13.32 2.29 8.64
CA LEU A 196 -12.55 1.05 8.51
C LEU A 196 -11.99 0.62 9.87
N SER A 197 -11.79 -0.68 10.04
CA SER A 197 -11.21 -1.26 11.25
C SER A 197 -9.73 -0.89 11.41
N ARG A 198 -9.22 -0.93 12.65
CA ARG A 198 -7.82 -0.59 12.95
C ARG A 198 -6.88 -1.58 12.27
N GLU A 199 -7.24 -2.85 12.30
CA GLU A 199 -6.49 -3.97 11.72
C GLU A 199 -6.32 -3.79 10.21
N MET A 200 -7.34 -3.24 9.54
CA MET A 200 -7.28 -2.89 8.13
C MET A 200 -6.31 -1.73 7.85
N TYR A 201 -6.32 -0.68 8.68
CA TYR A 201 -5.31 0.38 8.56
C TYR A 201 -3.88 -0.13 8.79
N ASP A 202 -3.68 -1.03 9.74
CA ASP A 202 -2.35 -1.59 10.02
C ASP A 202 -1.83 -2.40 8.82
N SER A 203 -2.66 -3.29 8.27
CA SER A 203 -2.32 -4.07 7.07
C SER A 203 -2.19 -3.22 5.80
N ILE A 204 -3.05 -2.22 5.57
CA ILE A 204 -2.90 -1.30 4.42
C ILE A 204 -1.61 -0.48 4.54
N ASN A 205 -1.26 -0.02 5.74
CA ASN A 205 -0.01 0.71 5.96
C ASN A 205 1.23 -0.16 5.77
N GLN A 206 1.14 -1.45 6.11
CA GLN A 206 2.16 -2.44 5.79
C GLN A 206 2.35 -2.56 4.28
N VAL A 207 1.26 -2.75 3.53
CA VAL A 207 1.32 -2.81 2.06
C VAL A 207 1.85 -1.50 1.47
N ALA A 208 1.42 -0.35 1.98
CA ALA A 208 1.89 0.96 1.52
C ALA A 208 3.40 1.14 1.75
N LYS A 209 3.93 0.66 2.87
CA LYS A 209 5.38 0.67 3.16
C LYS A 209 6.13 -0.23 2.17
N ILE A 210 5.69 -1.47 1.99
CA ILE A 210 6.30 -2.43 1.06
C ILE A 210 6.24 -1.88 -0.38
N SER A 211 5.09 -1.34 -0.79
CA SER A 211 4.87 -0.71 -2.09
C SER A 211 5.91 0.40 -2.36
N ARG A 212 6.07 1.33 -1.41
CA ARG A 212 7.03 2.44 -1.54
C ARG A 212 8.49 2.02 -1.43
N LEU A 213 8.77 0.89 -0.81
CA LEU A 213 10.13 0.38 -0.63
C LEU A 213 10.62 -0.30 -1.90
N PHE A 214 9.77 -1.14 -2.51
CA PHE A 214 10.15 -1.98 -3.64
C PHE A 214 9.81 -1.38 -5.00
N TRP A 215 8.90 -0.41 -5.07
CA TRP A 215 8.41 0.13 -6.34
C TRP A 215 8.55 1.65 -6.40
N ASP A 216 8.85 2.15 -7.59
CA ASP A 216 8.80 3.58 -7.90
C ASP A 216 7.35 4.07 -8.12
N SER A 217 7.16 5.37 -8.36
CA SER A 217 5.83 5.95 -8.61
C SER A 217 5.15 5.47 -9.90
N GLN A 218 5.91 4.89 -10.83
CA GLN A 218 5.41 4.31 -12.08
C GLN A 218 5.11 2.82 -11.96
N GLY A 219 5.41 2.21 -10.80
CA GLY A 219 5.26 0.79 -10.55
C GLY A 219 6.39 -0.08 -11.10
N ASN A 220 7.55 0.50 -11.43
CA ASN A 220 8.74 -0.29 -11.73
C ASN A 220 9.47 -0.69 -10.43
N PRO A 221 10.13 -1.87 -10.41
CA PRO A 221 10.99 -2.24 -9.29
C PRO A 221 12.12 -1.22 -9.08
N GLN A 222 12.42 -0.91 -7.81
CA GLN A 222 13.51 0.00 -7.44
C GLN A 222 14.47 -0.67 -6.43
N PRO A 223 15.78 -0.31 -6.47
CA PRO A 223 16.79 -0.92 -5.62
C PRO A 223 16.67 -0.54 -4.15
N LEU A 224 17.13 -1.45 -3.28
CA LEU A 224 17.41 -1.13 -1.90
C LEU A 224 18.85 -0.62 -1.79
N TYR A 225 19.06 0.39 -0.95
CA TYR A 225 20.37 0.98 -0.72
C TYR A 225 20.77 0.78 0.74
N LEU A 226 21.97 0.23 0.95
CA LEU A 226 22.58 0.10 2.27
C LEU A 226 23.97 0.73 2.24
N ASN A 227 24.47 1.17 3.40
CA ASN A 227 25.88 1.48 3.54
C ASN A 227 26.57 0.36 4.30
N VAL A 228 27.67 -0.14 3.74
CA VAL A 228 28.52 -1.17 4.33
C VAL A 228 29.89 -0.59 4.65
N GLN A 229 30.47 -1.05 5.74
CA GLN A 229 31.82 -0.72 6.16
C GLN A 229 32.53 -2.03 6.52
N SER A 230 33.79 -2.16 6.11
CA SER A 230 34.60 -3.30 6.49
C SER A 230 35.09 -3.23 7.92
N LEU A 231 35.32 -4.38 8.52
CA LEU A 231 36.09 -4.48 9.76
C LEU A 231 37.46 -5.07 9.47
N PRO A 232 38.49 -4.67 10.24
CA PRO A 232 39.83 -5.19 10.08
C PRO A 232 39.86 -6.69 10.36
N PHE A 233 40.76 -7.40 9.70
CA PHE A 233 40.96 -8.83 9.94
C PHE A 233 41.55 -9.07 11.33
N GLU A 234 41.24 -10.23 11.93
CA GLU A 234 41.92 -10.67 13.15
C GLU A 234 43.43 -10.79 12.87
N ALA A 235 44.26 -10.01 13.55
CA ALA A 235 45.71 -10.10 13.41
C ALA A 235 46.20 -11.46 13.97
N LYS A 236 46.75 -12.30 13.10
CA LYS A 236 47.43 -13.54 13.49
C LYS A 236 48.89 -13.44 13.08
N GLU A 237 49.78 -13.27 14.05
CA GLU A 237 51.21 -13.20 13.79
C GLU A 237 51.73 -14.52 13.20
N HIS A 238 52.38 -14.45 12.03
CA HIS A 238 53.10 -15.56 11.41
C HIS A 238 52.27 -16.84 11.13
N VAL A 239 50.96 -16.71 10.94
CA VAL A 239 50.08 -17.81 10.56
C VAL A 239 49.70 -17.69 9.08
N TYR A 240 50.05 -18.71 8.30
CA TYR A 240 49.56 -18.89 6.94
C TYR A 240 48.42 -19.93 6.93
N PRO A 241 47.41 -19.78 6.06
CA PRO A 241 47.19 -18.67 5.14
C PRO A 241 46.81 -17.35 5.84
N ALA A 242 47.30 -16.21 5.34
CA ALA A 242 47.02 -14.87 5.87
C ALA A 242 46.04 -14.09 4.98
N PRO A 243 45.05 -13.36 5.54
CA PRO A 243 44.06 -12.61 4.77
C PRO A 243 44.67 -11.38 4.08
N ILE A 244 44.36 -11.21 2.80
CA ILE A 244 44.82 -10.08 1.98
C ILE A 244 43.68 -9.07 1.78
N VAL A 245 42.57 -9.57 1.23
CA VAL A 245 41.40 -8.78 0.86
C VAL A 245 40.15 -9.63 1.07
N SER A 246 39.06 -9.00 1.45
CA SER A 246 37.73 -9.62 1.39
C SER A 246 36.82 -8.80 0.50
N TYR A 247 35.85 -9.43 -0.13
CA TYR A 247 34.88 -8.73 -0.95
C TYR A 247 33.47 -9.31 -0.75
N LEU A 248 32.50 -8.42 -0.84
CA LEU A 248 31.07 -8.74 -0.88
C LEU A 248 30.59 -8.44 -2.30
N VAL A 249 30.05 -9.44 -2.98
CA VAL A 249 29.43 -9.32 -4.30
C VAL A 249 27.94 -9.54 -4.13
N THR A 250 27.11 -8.68 -4.72
CA THR A 250 25.65 -8.83 -4.80
C THR A 250 25.16 -8.37 -6.16
N GLY A 251 24.85 -9.32 -7.05
CA GLY A 251 24.59 -8.99 -8.46
C GLY A 251 25.81 -8.34 -9.12
N ASP A 252 25.62 -7.15 -9.68
CA ASP A 252 26.68 -6.39 -10.37
C ASP A 252 27.48 -5.49 -9.40
N GLU A 253 27.06 -5.37 -8.14
CA GLU A 253 27.75 -4.56 -7.13
C GLU A 253 28.85 -5.36 -6.44
N THR A 254 30.02 -4.75 -6.27
CA THR A 254 31.15 -5.34 -5.54
C THR A 254 31.72 -4.33 -4.54
N PHE A 255 31.77 -4.74 -3.28
CA PHE A 255 32.43 -4.02 -2.19
C PHE A 255 33.75 -4.71 -1.84
N HIS A 256 34.85 -3.95 -1.72
CA HIS A 256 36.18 -4.46 -1.41
C HIS A 256 36.67 -3.98 -0.03
N ASN A 257 37.35 -4.87 0.70
CA ASN A 257 38.00 -4.59 1.98
C ASN A 257 39.49 -4.90 1.91
N PHE A 258 40.33 -3.87 1.94
CA PHE A 258 41.79 -3.98 1.88
C PHE A 258 42.47 -3.83 3.25
N ASN A 259 41.76 -4.06 4.37
CA ASN A 259 42.29 -3.89 5.73
C ASN A 259 42.87 -2.47 6.00
N GLN A 260 42.27 -1.46 5.37
CA GLN A 260 42.58 -0.04 5.56
C GLN A 260 41.59 0.59 6.56
N SER A 261 41.75 1.90 6.84
CA SER A 261 40.81 2.65 7.67
C SER A 261 39.36 2.45 7.20
N PRO A 262 38.46 1.90 8.04
CA PRO A 262 37.09 1.60 7.65
C PRO A 262 36.31 2.83 7.15
N GLN A 263 35.75 2.76 5.95
CA GLN A 263 34.86 3.79 5.38
C GLN A 263 33.51 3.20 4.96
N TRP A 264 32.46 4.00 5.07
CA TRP A 264 31.12 3.65 4.62
C TRP A 264 31.02 3.73 3.09
N HIS A 265 30.49 2.68 2.47
CA HIS A 265 30.29 2.58 1.03
C HIS A 265 28.83 2.19 0.74
N PRO A 266 28.14 2.90 -0.16
CA PRO A 266 26.82 2.48 -0.58
C PRO A 266 26.91 1.20 -1.41
N ILE A 267 25.99 0.28 -1.16
CA ILE A 267 25.73 -0.89 -2.00
C ILE A 267 24.28 -0.85 -2.46
N LYS A 268 24.05 -1.30 -3.69
CA LYS A 268 22.75 -1.34 -4.34
C LYS A 268 22.28 -2.80 -4.45
N ILE A 269 21.05 -3.08 -4.06
CA ILE A 269 20.48 -4.44 -4.08
C ILE A 269 19.29 -4.45 -5.04
N GLU A 270 19.46 -5.12 -6.18
CA GLU A 270 18.42 -5.33 -7.19
C GLU A 270 17.62 -6.60 -6.91
N TRP A 271 16.70 -6.51 -5.94
CA TRP A 271 15.89 -7.62 -5.44
C TRP A 271 14.98 -8.29 -6.50
N TRP A 272 14.71 -7.63 -7.63
CA TRP A 272 13.87 -8.15 -8.72
C TRP A 272 14.65 -8.93 -9.77
N ARG A 273 15.97 -9.02 -9.66
CA ARG A 273 16.82 -9.78 -10.59
C ARG A 273 17.41 -10.99 -9.90
N VAL A 274 17.19 -12.16 -10.50
CA VAL A 274 17.83 -13.39 -10.04
C VAL A 274 19.34 -13.24 -10.22
N ASN A 275 20.07 -13.27 -9.11
CA ASN A 275 21.50 -13.06 -9.12
C ASN A 275 22.19 -13.92 -8.04
N ASN A 276 23.50 -13.74 -7.91
CA ASN A 276 24.30 -14.39 -6.88
C ASN A 276 24.77 -13.34 -5.88
N SER A 277 24.85 -13.72 -4.61
CA SER A 277 25.57 -12.97 -3.59
C SER A 277 26.63 -13.84 -2.96
N THR A 278 27.83 -13.29 -2.79
CA THR A 278 28.97 -14.02 -2.25
C THR A 278 29.79 -13.12 -1.33
N VAL A 279 30.21 -13.64 -0.18
CA VAL A 279 31.33 -13.08 0.58
C VAL A 279 32.55 -13.95 0.30
N VAL A 280 33.65 -13.34 -0.12
CA VAL A 280 34.90 -14.04 -0.41
C VAL A 280 36.04 -13.41 0.38
N MET A 281 37.01 -14.23 0.73
CA MET A 281 38.27 -13.80 1.28
C MET A 281 39.42 -14.42 0.49
N GLU A 282 40.31 -13.55 0.03
CA GLU A 282 41.57 -13.93 -0.60
C GLU A 282 42.66 -14.04 0.46
N LEU A 283 43.44 -15.11 0.35
CA LEU A 283 44.48 -15.51 1.28
C LEU A 283 45.81 -15.63 0.56
N THR A 284 46.90 -15.22 1.22
CA THR A 284 48.27 -15.57 0.80
C THR A 284 48.78 -16.74 1.62
N ASN A 285 49.46 -17.69 0.97
CA ASN A 285 50.15 -18.81 1.60
C ASN A 285 51.65 -18.51 1.75
N LYS A 286 52.38 -19.40 2.44
CA LYS A 286 53.83 -19.23 2.70
C LYS A 286 54.69 -19.11 1.44
N ASN A 287 54.21 -19.65 0.31
CA ASN A 287 54.90 -19.63 -0.98
C ASN A 287 54.39 -18.52 -1.91
N ASP A 288 53.71 -17.49 -1.38
CA ASP A 288 53.01 -16.43 -2.13
C ASP A 288 51.92 -16.93 -3.10
N SER A 289 51.50 -18.20 -3.00
CA SER A 289 50.34 -18.69 -3.72
C SER A 289 49.05 -18.17 -3.09
N ARG A 290 48.06 -17.88 -3.94
CA ARG A 290 46.75 -17.40 -3.50
C ARG A 290 45.78 -18.56 -3.29
N SER A 291 44.99 -18.48 -2.24
CA SER A 291 43.81 -19.32 -2.04
C SER A 291 42.59 -18.45 -1.73
N TYR A 292 41.41 -18.99 -1.99
CA TYR A 292 40.14 -18.29 -1.80
C TYR A 292 39.25 -19.12 -0.89
N ARG A 293 38.47 -18.45 -0.07
CA ARG A 293 37.38 -19.05 0.70
C ARG A 293 36.16 -18.18 0.52
N ASP A 294 35.00 -18.80 0.30
CA ASP A 294 33.77 -18.07 0.06
C ASP A 294 32.56 -18.72 0.70
N GLU A 295 31.54 -17.90 0.94
CA GLU A 295 30.19 -18.31 1.25
C GLU A 295 29.27 -17.69 0.21
N LYS A 296 28.45 -18.51 -0.44
CA LYS A 296 27.69 -18.12 -1.63
C LYS A 296 26.21 -18.47 -1.51
N VAL A 297 25.37 -17.58 -2.02
CA VAL A 297 24.00 -17.87 -2.42
C VAL A 297 23.90 -17.64 -3.93
N SER A 298 23.41 -18.64 -4.65
CA SER A 298 23.29 -18.58 -6.11
C SER A 298 21.83 -18.59 -6.53
N HIS A 299 21.54 -17.94 -7.66
CA HIS A 299 20.28 -18.07 -8.37
C HIS A 299 19.03 -17.72 -7.53
N SER A 300 19.07 -16.58 -6.83
CA SER A 300 17.95 -16.09 -6.02
C SER A 300 17.67 -14.61 -6.27
N LEU A 301 16.39 -14.23 -6.19
CA LEU A 301 15.95 -12.82 -6.14
C LEU A 301 16.43 -12.13 -4.85
N TRP A 302 16.55 -12.91 -3.78
CA TRP A 302 16.90 -12.43 -2.43
C TRP A 302 18.29 -12.87 -2.00
N SER A 303 19.17 -13.16 -2.96
CA SER A 303 20.50 -13.74 -2.70
C SER A 303 21.27 -13.00 -1.60
N PHE A 304 21.19 -11.67 -1.56
CA PHE A 304 21.83 -10.83 -0.55
C PHE A 304 21.31 -11.09 0.87
N PHE A 305 19.98 -11.13 1.05
CA PHE A 305 19.37 -11.36 2.35
C PHE A 305 19.52 -12.81 2.80
N GLU A 306 19.51 -13.75 1.87
CA GLU A 306 19.85 -15.14 2.16
C GLU A 306 21.31 -15.29 2.59
N LEU A 307 22.23 -14.55 1.97
CA LEU A 307 23.64 -14.53 2.38
C LEU A 307 23.80 -13.92 3.78
N LEU A 308 23.04 -12.86 4.10
CA LEU A 308 22.99 -12.30 5.45
C LEU A 308 22.48 -13.30 6.49
N ASN A 309 21.51 -14.16 6.14
CA ASN A 309 21.02 -15.23 7.01
C ASN A 309 22.08 -16.30 7.32
N LYS A 310 23.10 -16.45 6.46
CA LYS A 310 24.24 -17.35 6.72
C LYS A 310 25.28 -16.76 7.66
N ALA A 311 25.21 -15.46 7.96
CA ALA A 311 26.14 -14.80 8.88
C ALA A 311 25.67 -14.86 10.34
N LYS A 312 26.65 -14.88 11.25
CA LYS A 312 26.40 -14.60 12.67
C LYS A 312 26.27 -13.10 12.87
N ARG A 313 25.14 -12.65 13.43
CA ARG A 313 24.93 -11.25 13.81
C ARG A 313 25.68 -10.92 15.11
N PHE A 314 26.21 -9.70 15.20
CA PHE A 314 26.78 -9.15 16.42
C PHE A 314 26.45 -7.65 16.54
N GLU A 315 26.89 -7.02 17.62
CA GLU A 315 26.57 -5.63 17.98
C GLU A 315 26.81 -4.62 16.84
N ASN A 316 26.00 -3.56 16.82
CA ASN A 316 26.10 -2.43 15.87
C ASN A 316 25.92 -2.85 14.40
N ASN A 317 24.88 -3.66 14.10
CA ASN A 317 24.58 -4.15 12.75
C ASN A 317 25.76 -4.87 12.08
N GLY A 318 26.49 -5.63 12.89
CA GLY A 318 27.64 -6.41 12.46
C GLY A 318 27.23 -7.81 11.98
N TYR A 319 27.86 -8.27 10.89
CA TYR A 319 27.64 -9.59 10.32
C TYR A 319 29.00 -10.27 10.10
N CYS A 320 29.14 -11.50 10.57
CA CYS A 320 30.35 -12.30 10.44
C CYS A 320 30.06 -13.62 9.73
N TRP A 321 30.76 -13.85 8.63
CA TRP A 321 30.75 -15.12 7.91
C TRP A 321 31.98 -15.94 8.30
N GLU A 322 31.76 -17.20 8.63
CA GLU A 322 32.81 -18.19 8.85
C GLU A 322 33.03 -18.96 7.54
N LEU A 323 34.16 -18.73 6.90
CA LEU A 323 34.51 -19.27 5.58
C LEU A 323 35.49 -20.44 5.78
N SER A 324 35.04 -21.66 5.51
CA SER A 324 35.88 -22.86 5.57
C SER A 324 36.63 -23.09 4.25
N ASN A 325 37.73 -23.85 4.32
CA ASN A 325 38.30 -24.46 3.10
C ASN A 325 37.40 -25.59 2.57
N GLU A 326 37.72 -26.14 1.40
CA GLU A 326 36.99 -27.26 0.77
C GLU A 326 36.90 -28.52 1.65
N PHE A 327 37.78 -28.63 2.66
CA PHE A 327 37.87 -29.77 3.58
C PHE A 327 37.20 -29.52 4.95
N GLY A 328 36.74 -28.30 5.23
CA GLY A 328 36.10 -27.94 6.52
C GLY A 328 37.05 -27.76 7.70
N GLU A 329 38.37 -27.84 7.51
CA GLU A 329 39.36 -27.94 8.59
C GLU A 329 39.82 -26.57 9.11
N ASP A 330 39.90 -25.58 8.21
CA ASP A 330 40.35 -24.23 8.55
C ASP A 330 39.25 -23.21 8.33
N ILE A 331 38.97 -22.40 9.36
CA ILE A 331 37.95 -21.34 9.32
C ILE A 331 38.61 -19.97 9.29
N SER A 332 38.18 -19.15 8.33
CA SER A 332 38.47 -17.73 8.29
C SER A 332 37.22 -16.92 8.54
N LYS A 333 37.38 -15.69 9.02
CA LYS A 333 36.25 -14.82 9.31
C LYS A 333 36.30 -13.56 8.45
N VAL A 334 35.17 -13.24 7.83
CA VAL A 334 34.94 -11.94 7.22
C VAL A 334 33.85 -11.25 8.01
N SER A 335 34.14 -10.04 8.50
CA SER A 335 33.18 -9.25 9.26
C SER A 335 32.91 -7.92 8.56
N LEU A 336 31.63 -7.62 8.38
CA LEU A 336 31.13 -6.37 7.80
C LEU A 336 30.18 -5.71 8.78
N ARG A 337 30.06 -4.39 8.68
CA ARG A 337 29.10 -3.59 9.44
C ARG A 337 28.20 -2.82 8.48
N PHE A 338 26.91 -2.71 8.82
CA PHE A 338 25.96 -1.87 8.08
C PHE A 338 25.58 -0.63 8.90
N SER A 339 25.32 0.49 8.23
CA SER A 339 24.98 1.74 8.93
C SER A 339 23.63 1.63 9.65
N GLU A 340 22.74 0.83 9.09
CA GLU A 340 21.41 0.51 9.61
C GLU A 340 21.23 -1.01 9.55
N ASP A 341 20.26 -1.54 10.30
CA ASP A 341 19.95 -2.97 10.21
C ASP A 341 19.41 -3.29 8.81
N PRO A 342 20.05 -4.17 8.02
CA PRO A 342 19.54 -4.58 6.71
C PRO A 342 18.10 -5.12 6.73
N TRP A 343 17.64 -5.64 7.88
CA TRP A 343 16.28 -6.20 8.01
C TRP A 343 15.22 -5.16 8.36
N SER A 344 15.62 -3.93 8.71
CA SER A 344 14.72 -2.82 9.01
C SER A 344 13.81 -2.43 7.84
N PHE A 345 14.21 -2.76 6.60
CA PHE A 345 13.38 -2.67 5.41
C PHE A 345 12.07 -3.45 5.57
N PHE A 346 12.14 -4.65 6.15
CA PHE A 346 11.01 -5.58 6.27
C PHE A 346 10.27 -5.47 7.59
N HIS A 347 10.88 -4.87 8.61
CA HIS A 347 10.21 -4.63 9.89
C HIS A 347 9.04 -3.66 9.70
N VAL A 348 7.84 -4.20 9.78
CA VAL A 348 6.61 -3.42 9.82
C VAL A 348 6.43 -3.02 11.28
N THR A 349 6.86 -1.82 11.64
CA THR A 349 6.50 -1.24 12.94
C THR A 349 5.00 -1.00 12.97
N GLY A 350 4.27 -1.99 13.45
CA GLY A 350 2.88 -1.91 13.91
C GLY A 350 2.74 -2.86 15.09
N LEU A 351 2.36 -2.30 16.26
CA LEU A 351 2.01 -2.94 17.54
C LEU A 351 3.08 -2.95 18.64
N GLY A 352 2.98 -1.98 19.57
CA GLY A 352 3.42 -2.11 20.97
C GLY A 352 4.16 -0.90 21.56
N GLY A 353 3.47 -0.01 22.28
CA GLY A 353 4.08 0.93 23.25
C GLY A 353 3.59 2.38 23.20
N GLU A 354 2.36 2.63 23.69
CA GLU A 354 2.23 3.59 24.81
C GLU A 354 2.38 2.79 26.10
#